data_AF-A0A413L6Q7-F1
#
_entry.id   AF-A0A413L6Q7-F1
#
_cell.length_a   1.000
_cell.length_b   1.000
_cell.length_c   1.000
_cell.angle_alpha   90.00
_cell.angle_beta   90.00
_cell.angle_gamma   90.00
#
_symmetry.space_group_name_H-M   'P 1'
#
loop_
_entity.id
_entity.type
_entity.pdbx_description
1 polymer ?
#
loop_
_entity_poly.entity_id
_entity_poly.type
_entity_poly.pdbx_seq_one_letter_code
_entity_poly.pdbx_strand_id
1 'polypeptide(L)'
;MKVKFLFVLGFFLLCSSFFFIREKMNAEQAVFNIAFANLEALSQGEDGTAVGTCYRQGDTSGDFRFRYVCDSRTTDDRIYPCPKNQEYSVNNKSDKCTK
;
A
#
# COMPACT_ATOMS: atom_id res chain seq x y z
N MET A 1 58.86 22.90 -14.04
CA MET A 1 58.18 21.87 -13.19
C MET A 1 57.07 22.46 -12.31
N LYS A 2 57.19 23.67 -11.77
CA LYS A 2 56.21 24.29 -10.85
C LYS A 2 54.78 24.49 -11.43
N VAL A 3 54.66 24.91 -12.69
CA VAL A 3 53.36 25.14 -13.35
C VAL A 3 52.58 23.84 -13.61
N LYS A 4 53.29 22.76 -13.98
CA LYS A 4 52.68 21.43 -14.16
C LYS A 4 52.18 20.85 -12.83
N PHE A 5 52.91 21.11 -11.73
CA PHE A 5 52.53 20.68 -10.39
C PHE A 5 51.27 21.40 -9.89
N LEU A 6 51.16 22.72 -10.13
CA LEU A 6 49.97 23.51 -9.82
C LEU A 6 48.72 23.03 -10.59
N PHE A 7 48.88 22.65 -11.86
CA PHE A 7 47.78 22.10 -12.65
C PHE A 7 47.27 20.76 -12.10
N VAL A 8 48.18 19.87 -11.70
CA VAL A 8 47.80 18.57 -11.12
C VAL A 8 47.09 18.76 -9.78
N LEU A 9 47.58 19.67 -8.92
CA LEU A 9 46.95 19.96 -7.63
C LEU A 9 45.55 20.57 -7.82
N GLY A 10 45.40 21.51 -8.77
CA GLY A 10 44.11 22.10 -9.12
C GLY A 10 43.11 21.07 -9.65
N PHE A 11 43.56 20.14 -10.50
CA PHE A 11 42.72 19.08 -11.03
C PHE A 11 42.28 18.09 -9.93
N PHE A 12 43.18 17.77 -8.99
CA PHE A 12 42.88 16.88 -7.86
C PHE A 12 41.84 17.50 -6.92
N LEU A 13 41.96 18.81 -6.64
CA LEU A 13 40.98 19.55 -5.84
C LEU A 13 39.60 19.58 -6.51
N LEU A 14 39.53 19.83 -7.82
CA LEU A 14 38.29 19.78 -8.58
C LEU A 14 37.65 18.39 -8.51
N CYS A 15 38.39 17.32 -8.83
CA CYS A 15 37.87 15.96 -8.75
C CYS A 15 37.33 15.61 -7.36
N SER A 16 38.05 15.98 -6.29
CA SER A 16 37.59 15.70 -4.92
C SER A 16 36.24 16.36 -4.62
N SER A 17 36.06 17.63 -4.97
CA SER A 17 34.79 18.35 -4.77
C SER A 17 33.63 17.75 -5.57
N PHE A 18 33.86 17.29 -6.80
CA PHE A 18 32.83 16.63 -7.62
C PHE A 18 32.36 15.30 -7.00
N PHE A 19 33.27 14.52 -6.41
CA PHE A 19 32.90 13.28 -5.73
C PHE A 19 31.99 13.53 -4.51
N PHE A 20 32.35 14.49 -3.66
CA PHE A 20 31.56 14.82 -2.47
C PHE A 20 30.17 15.38 -2.81
N ILE A 21 30.06 16.24 -3.83
CA ILE A 21 28.77 16.79 -4.28
C ILE A 21 27.85 15.66 -4.77
N ARG A 22 28.40 14.71 -5.53
CA ARG A 22 27.64 13.59 -6.10
C ARG A 22 27.11 12.64 -5.01
N GLU A 23 27.90 12.39 -3.97
CA GLU A 23 27.49 11.58 -2.83
C GLU A 23 26.36 12.28 -2.03
N LYS A 24 26.48 13.60 -1.82
CA LYS A 24 25.44 14.40 -1.15
C LYS A 24 24.12 14.42 -1.93
N MET A 25 24.17 14.62 -3.24
CA MET A 25 22.97 14.60 -4.09
C MET A 25 22.27 13.24 -4.04
N ASN A 26 23.02 12.13 -4.07
CA ASN A 26 22.43 10.79 -3.98
C ASN A 26 21.74 10.55 -2.63
N ALA A 27 22.33 11.04 -1.53
CA ALA A 27 21.74 10.95 -0.20
C ALA A 27 20.46 11.79 -0.07
N GLU A 28 20.47 13.03 -0.59
CA GLU A 28 19.27 13.89 -0.61
C GLU A 28 18.17 13.30 -1.50
N GLN A 29 18.53 12.76 -2.66
CA GLN A 29 17.58 12.09 -3.56
C GLN A 29 16.88 10.92 -2.86
N ALA A 30 17.61 10.13 -2.07
CA ALA A 30 17.03 9.00 -1.33
C ALA A 30 16.02 9.47 -0.27
N VAL A 31 16.35 10.52 0.49
CA VAL A 31 15.43 11.10 1.49
C VAL A 31 14.22 11.72 0.82
N PHE A 32 14.41 12.44 -0.28
CA PHE A 32 13.34 13.08 -1.03
C PHE A 32 12.37 12.05 -1.61
N ASN A 33 12.87 10.95 -2.17
CA ASN A 33 12.05 9.86 -2.70
C ASN A 33 11.18 9.19 -1.61
N ILE A 34 11.73 8.96 -0.41
CA ILE A 34 10.97 8.37 0.71
C ILE A 34 9.90 9.34 1.21
N ALA A 35 10.24 10.62 1.36
CA ALA A 35 9.29 11.64 1.79
C ALA A 35 8.15 11.81 0.76
N PHE A 36 8.46 11.78 -0.53
CA PHE A 36 7.48 11.90 -1.60
C PHE A 36 6.56 10.68 -1.69
N ALA A 37 7.08 9.46 -1.51
CA ALA A 37 6.26 8.25 -1.46
C ALA A 37 5.26 8.27 -0.28
N ASN A 38 5.67 8.79 0.88
CA ASN A 38 4.78 8.94 2.03
C ASN A 38 3.74 10.04 1.81
N LEU A 39 4.13 11.16 1.21
CA LEU A 39 3.19 12.22 0.83
C LEU A 39 2.21 11.74 -0.23
N GLU A 40 2.67 10.95 -1.21
CA GLU A 40 1.81 10.35 -2.22
C GLU A 40 0.78 9.43 -1.57
N ALA A 41 1.20 8.52 -0.69
CA ALA A 41 0.30 7.63 0.06
C ALA A 41 -0.73 8.40 0.93
N LEU A 42 -0.34 9.54 1.50
CA LEU A 42 -1.25 10.41 2.26
C LEU A 42 -2.18 11.25 1.35
N SER A 43 -1.72 11.59 0.15
CA SER A 43 -2.44 12.46 -0.80
C SER A 43 -3.38 11.70 -1.74
N GLN A 44 -3.20 10.39 -1.90
CA GLN A 44 -4.01 9.54 -2.77
C GLN A 44 -5.49 9.45 -2.36
N GLY A 45 -5.91 10.11 -1.27
CA GLY A 45 -7.30 10.11 -0.82
C GLY A 45 -7.67 8.74 -0.27
N GLU A 46 -8.42 8.71 0.83
CA GLU A 46 -8.98 7.46 1.33
C GLU A 46 -10.11 7.01 0.39
N ASP A 47 -9.75 6.48 -0.78
CA ASP A 47 -10.68 5.75 -1.63
C ASP A 47 -11.00 4.44 -0.90
N GLY A 48 -11.96 4.54 0.02
CA GLY A 48 -12.47 3.41 0.77
C GLY A 48 -12.83 2.26 -0.19
N THR A 49 -12.58 1.03 0.22
CA THR A 49 -12.88 -0.12 -0.63
C THR A 49 -14.39 -0.23 -0.85
N ALA A 50 -14.80 -0.37 -2.12
CA ALA A 50 -16.20 -0.62 -2.43
C ALA A 50 -16.68 -1.91 -1.75
N VAL A 51 -17.74 -1.81 -0.95
CA VAL A 51 -18.30 -2.95 -0.21
C VAL A 51 -19.72 -3.28 -0.66
N GLY A 52 -20.08 -4.55 -0.51
CA GLY A 52 -21.43 -5.10 -0.59
C GLY A 52 -21.84 -5.72 0.74
N THR A 53 -23.02 -6.33 0.74
CA THR A 53 -23.58 -7.00 1.91
C THR A 53 -23.62 -8.50 1.66
N CYS A 54 -23.11 -9.27 2.60
CA CYS A 54 -23.27 -10.71 2.67
C CYS A 54 -23.86 -11.09 4.03
N TYR A 55 -24.15 -12.36 4.24
CA TYR A 55 -24.72 -12.84 5.49
C TYR A 55 -23.91 -13.98 6.09
N ARG A 56 -23.77 -13.98 7.41
CA ARG A 56 -23.12 -15.09 8.12
C ARG A 56 -24.11 -16.23 8.30
N GLN A 57 -23.63 -17.46 8.04
CA GLN A 57 -24.41 -18.67 8.26
C GLN A 57 -24.81 -18.76 9.74
N GLY A 58 -26.11 -18.87 9.99
CA GLY A 58 -26.69 -19.00 11.32
C GLY A 58 -27.03 -20.45 11.68
N ASP A 59 -27.28 -20.68 12.95
CA ASP A 59 -27.68 -21.97 13.51
C ASP A 59 -29.10 -22.32 13.04
N THR A 60 -29.40 -23.61 12.83
CA THR A 60 -30.59 -24.20 12.14
C THR A 60 -31.99 -23.71 12.55
N SER A 61 -32.13 -22.82 13.51
CA SER A 61 -33.38 -22.16 13.90
C SER A 61 -33.52 -20.80 13.20
N GLY A 62 -34.23 -20.74 12.08
CA GLY A 62 -34.53 -19.48 11.40
C GLY A 62 -35.26 -19.64 10.06
N ASP A 63 -35.45 -18.52 9.37
CA ASP A 63 -36.08 -18.46 8.05
C ASP A 63 -35.07 -18.75 6.93
N PHE A 64 -35.20 -19.92 6.31
CA PHE A 64 -34.36 -20.38 5.22
C PHE A 64 -34.73 -19.72 3.90
N ARG A 65 -33.78 -19.01 3.29
CA ARG A 65 -33.94 -18.41 1.95
C ARG A 65 -32.59 -18.39 1.23
N PHE A 66 -32.62 -18.26 -0.10
CA PHE A 66 -31.42 -18.06 -0.91
C PHE A 66 -30.80 -16.70 -0.65
N ARG A 67 -29.54 -16.67 -0.24
CA ARG A 67 -28.82 -15.45 0.14
C ARG A 67 -27.33 -15.57 -0.17
N TYR A 68 -26.66 -14.44 -0.29
CA TYR A 68 -25.20 -14.36 -0.48
C TYR A 68 -24.48 -14.59 0.85
N VAL A 69 -23.94 -15.78 1.06
CA VAL A 69 -23.25 -16.16 2.32
C VAL A 69 -21.81 -15.66 2.30
N CYS A 70 -21.38 -14.97 3.37
CA CYS A 70 -20.02 -14.46 3.48
C CYS A 70 -18.99 -15.59 3.44
N ASP A 71 -17.80 -15.33 2.91
CA ASP A 71 -16.66 -16.24 3.08
C ASP A 71 -16.44 -16.48 4.59
N SER A 72 -16.35 -17.74 5.00
CA SER A 72 -16.24 -18.13 6.41
C SER A 72 -14.97 -17.64 7.09
N ARG A 73 -13.97 -17.18 6.31
CA ARG A 73 -12.74 -16.57 6.81
C ARG A 73 -12.89 -15.07 7.08
N THR A 74 -14.04 -14.47 6.78
CA THR A 74 -14.33 -13.07 7.07
C THR A 74 -14.35 -12.85 8.57
N THR A 75 -13.57 -11.88 9.02
CA THR A 75 -13.41 -11.49 10.43
C THR A 75 -13.39 -9.98 10.52
N ASP A 76 -13.43 -9.44 11.73
CA ASP A 76 -13.41 -7.99 11.94
C ASP A 76 -12.11 -7.35 11.38
N ASP A 77 -11.01 -8.12 11.31
CA ASP A 77 -9.72 -7.68 10.77
C ASP A 77 -9.50 -8.01 9.29
N ARG A 78 -10.34 -8.84 8.67
CA ARG A 78 -10.16 -9.29 7.28
C ARG A 78 -11.47 -9.56 6.58
N ILE A 79 -11.74 -8.79 5.53
CA ILE A 79 -12.95 -8.87 4.70
C ILE A 79 -12.61 -9.52 3.35
N TYR A 80 -13.47 -10.42 2.88
CA TYR A 80 -13.32 -11.12 1.60
C TYR A 80 -14.31 -10.62 0.53
N PRO A 81 -14.05 -10.93 -0.76
CA PRO A 81 -14.97 -10.57 -1.84
C PRO A 81 -16.37 -11.14 -1.66
N CYS A 82 -17.36 -10.37 -2.13
CA CYS A 82 -18.75 -10.80 -2.10
C CYS A 82 -18.94 -12.08 -2.94
N PRO A 83 -19.71 -13.05 -2.43
CA PRO A 83 -19.99 -14.28 -3.17
C PRO A 83 -20.79 -13.96 -4.44
N LYS A 84 -20.52 -14.72 -5.50
CA LYS A 84 -21.22 -14.56 -6.80
C LYS A 84 -22.54 -15.33 -6.87
N ASN A 85 -22.69 -16.35 -6.03
CA ASN A 85 -23.84 -17.24 -6.02
C ASN A 85 -24.54 -17.16 -4.66
N GLN A 86 -25.85 -17.42 -4.69
CA GLN A 86 -26.64 -17.54 -3.47
C GLN A 86 -26.66 -18.98 -2.98
N GLU A 87 -26.70 -19.14 -1.66
CA GLU A 87 -26.82 -20.41 -0.97
C GLU A 87 -28.11 -20.43 -0.16
N TYR A 88 -28.72 -21.60 -0.02
CA TYR A 88 -29.89 -21.78 0.82
C TYR A 88 -29.45 -21.90 2.28
N SER A 89 -29.56 -20.80 3.02
CA SER A 89 -29.03 -20.70 4.39
C SER A 89 -30.01 -19.99 5.32
N VAL A 90 -29.90 -20.33 6.61
CA VAL A 90 -30.46 -19.56 7.71
C VAL A 90 -29.45 -18.51 8.15
N ASN A 91 -29.93 -17.31 8.48
CA ASN A 91 -29.06 -16.18 8.85
C ASN A 91 -29.52 -15.51 10.13
N ASN A 92 -28.53 -15.15 10.96
CA ASN A 92 -28.75 -14.43 12.20
C ASN A 92 -28.14 -13.01 12.16
N LYS A 93 -27.20 -12.73 11.24
CA LYS A 93 -26.52 -11.41 11.08
C LYS A 93 -26.03 -11.15 9.65
N SER A 94 -26.10 -9.88 9.23
CA SER A 94 -25.48 -9.37 7.99
C SER A 94 -24.07 -8.83 8.24
N ASP A 95 -23.22 -8.85 7.22
CA ASP A 95 -21.83 -8.37 7.26
C ASP A 95 -21.42 -7.71 5.92
N LYS A 96 -20.26 -7.05 5.91
CA LYS A 96 -19.67 -6.44 4.70
C LYS A 96 -18.77 -7.43 3.96
N CYS A 97 -18.74 -7.31 2.64
CA CYS A 97 -17.80 -8.00 1.75
C CYS A 97 -17.27 -7.02 0.70
N THR A 98 -16.11 -7.27 0.09
CA THR A 98 -15.55 -6.38 -0.94
C THR A 98 -16.19 -6.64 -2.31
N LYS A 99 -16.42 -5.59 -3.10
CA LYS A 99 -17.00 -5.70 -4.45
C LYS A 99 -15.93 -5.85 -5.52
#